data_AF-W7AIB3-F1
#
_entry.id   AF-W7AIB3-F1
#
_cell.length_a   1.000
_cell.length_b   1.000
_cell.length_c   1.000
_cell.angle_alpha   90.00
_cell.angle_beta   90.00
_cell.angle_gamma   90.00
#
_symmetry.space_group_name_H-M   'P 1'
#
loop_
_entity.id
_entity.type
_entity.pdbx_description
1 polymer ?
#
loop_
_entity_poly.entity_id
_entity_poly.type
_entity_poly.pdbx_seq_one_letter_code
_entity_poly.pdbx_strand_id
1 'polypeptide(L)'
;MSKLENQIKQIESNIIFKEKRIQDLEREIQELKNYSKSLYEKFINQQEVLLKKRKENVLKDIKINRLKKDIIELCKAIQNANKKITKTFDELKKKKILIRENTQCMEEIYNDVIKKNAIHNEQNNTTLTILNHFFIKKENHNNDLRLLLKDKKNKIKIVKNQVKEMNKNITAKRSDIALLDRRLTANLHTIKCYIGELMQMGAIQKLNINKKNITRICLNIINNVIEKQAGRKETVWDPHADDDKIQTADNTVATENKEEEKLELRLNTQEFIELENFLL
;
A
#
# COMPACT_ATOMS: atom_id res chain seq x y z
N MET A 1 -146.03 -63.14 -81.19
CA MET A 1 -144.54 -63.09 -81.07
C MET A 1 -144.00 -61.94 -80.21
N SER A 2 -144.79 -61.13 -79.51
CA SER A 2 -144.30 -59.87 -78.90
C SER A 2 -143.67 -59.93 -77.49
N LYS A 3 -143.82 -61.02 -76.72
CA LYS A 3 -143.44 -61.06 -75.28
C LYS A 3 -141.98 -61.52 -75.04
N LEU A 4 -141.54 -62.52 -75.80
CA LEU A 4 -140.19 -63.10 -75.69
C LEU A 4 -139.13 -62.12 -76.26
N GLU A 5 -139.44 -61.47 -77.39
CA GLU A 5 -138.58 -60.41 -77.96
C GLU A 5 -138.38 -59.23 -76.99
N ASN A 6 -139.42 -58.81 -76.27
CA ASN A 6 -139.29 -57.74 -75.28
C ASN A 6 -138.41 -58.15 -74.10
N GLN A 7 -138.48 -59.40 -73.64
CA GLN A 7 -137.60 -59.92 -72.59
C GLN A 7 -136.14 -60.02 -73.06
N ILE A 8 -135.91 -60.48 -74.30
CA ILE A 8 -134.57 -60.52 -74.90
C ILE A 8 -133.99 -59.10 -75.00
N LYS A 9 -134.73 -58.13 -75.53
CA LYS A 9 -134.29 -56.73 -75.61
C LYS A 9 -133.96 -56.12 -74.24
N GLN A 10 -134.70 -56.50 -73.21
CA GLN A 10 -134.47 -56.03 -71.85
C GLN A 10 -133.23 -56.68 -71.22
N ILE A 11 -132.97 -57.96 -71.50
CA ILE A 11 -131.74 -58.64 -71.13
C ILE A 11 -130.54 -58.03 -71.85
N GLU A 12 -130.63 -57.79 -73.15
CA GLU A 12 -129.58 -57.13 -73.95
C GLU A 12 -129.26 -55.73 -73.42
N SER A 13 -130.29 -54.93 -73.11
CA SER A 13 -130.11 -53.61 -72.51
C SER A 13 -129.41 -53.67 -71.15
N ASN A 14 -129.73 -54.67 -70.33
CA ASN A 14 -129.06 -54.91 -69.05
C ASN A 14 -127.61 -55.38 -69.22
N ILE A 15 -127.33 -56.22 -70.22
CA ILE A 15 -125.97 -56.66 -70.55
C ILE A 15 -125.14 -55.45 -70.96
N ILE A 16 -125.64 -54.62 -71.89
CA ILE A 16 -124.98 -53.39 -72.32
C ILE A 16 -124.72 -52.45 -71.15
N PHE A 17 -125.69 -52.27 -70.24
CA PHE A 17 -125.50 -51.44 -69.05
C PHE A 17 -124.43 -52.01 -68.10
N LYS A 18 -124.41 -53.32 -67.89
CA LYS A 18 -123.41 -53.99 -67.05
C LYS A 18 -122.02 -53.97 -67.68
N GLU A 19 -121.89 -54.16 -68.99
CA GLU A 19 -120.63 -54.06 -69.72
C GLU A 19 -120.04 -52.64 -69.61
N LYS A 20 -120.87 -51.61 -69.77
CA LYS A 20 -120.44 -50.22 -69.56
C LYS A 20 -119.94 -50.01 -68.12
N ARG A 21 -120.63 -50.59 -67.14
CA ARG A 21 -120.20 -50.50 -65.72
C ARG A 21 -118.91 -51.27 -65.44
N ILE A 22 -118.67 -52.40 -66.10
CA ILE A 22 -117.39 -53.13 -66.02
C ILE A 22 -116.27 -52.25 -66.60
N GLN A 23 -116.48 -51.65 -67.78
CA GLN A 23 -115.50 -50.76 -68.41
C GLN A 23 -115.17 -49.53 -67.55
N ASP A 24 -116.17 -48.92 -66.91
CA ASP A 24 -115.95 -47.79 -66.01
C ASP A 24 -115.16 -48.21 -64.75
N LEU A 25 -115.45 -49.40 -64.18
CA LEU A 25 -114.68 -49.96 -63.06
C LEU A 25 -113.24 -50.32 -63.45
N GLU A 26 -113.02 -50.88 -64.64
CA GLU A 26 -111.67 -51.16 -65.16
C GLU A 26 -110.86 -49.87 -65.31
N ARG A 27 -111.51 -48.79 -65.76
CA ARG A 27 -110.88 -47.47 -65.83
C ARG A 27 -110.50 -46.94 -64.45
N GLU A 28 -111.40 -47.00 -63.47
CA GLU A 28 -111.11 -46.62 -62.08
C GLU A 28 -109.96 -47.45 -61.49
N ILE A 29 -109.95 -48.78 -61.71
CA ILE A 29 -108.87 -49.66 -61.26
C ILE A 29 -107.53 -49.23 -61.88
N GLN A 30 -107.52 -48.89 -63.16
CA GLN A 30 -106.31 -48.45 -63.84
C GLN A 30 -105.82 -47.09 -63.33
N GLU A 31 -106.73 -46.15 -63.07
CA GLU A 31 -106.41 -44.86 -62.45
C GLU A 31 -105.83 -45.03 -61.03
N LEU A 32 -106.44 -45.90 -60.21
CA LEU A 32 -105.96 -46.24 -58.87
C LEU A 32 -104.57 -46.88 -58.91
N LYS A 33 -104.31 -47.77 -59.88
CA LYS A 33 -103.00 -48.41 -60.06
C LYS A 33 -101.93 -47.40 -60.43
N ASN A 34 -102.24 -46.47 -61.34
CA ASN A 34 -101.34 -45.38 -61.71
C ASN A 34 -101.06 -44.43 -60.53
N TYR A 35 -102.10 -44.08 -59.76
CA TYR A 35 -101.97 -43.24 -58.57
C TYR A 35 -101.12 -43.91 -57.49
N SER A 36 -101.38 -45.19 -57.21
CA SER A 36 -100.60 -46.00 -56.26
C SER A 36 -99.12 -46.06 -56.66
N LYS A 37 -98.82 -46.30 -57.94
CA LYS A 37 -97.44 -46.30 -58.46
C LYS A 37 -96.75 -44.95 -58.23
N SER A 38 -97.41 -43.84 -58.55
CA SER A 38 -96.87 -42.48 -58.32
C SER A 38 -96.60 -42.21 -56.83
N LEU A 39 -97.48 -42.68 -55.95
CA LEU A 39 -97.30 -42.58 -54.51
C LEU A 39 -96.07 -43.36 -54.02
N TYR A 40 -95.88 -44.60 -54.49
CA TYR A 40 -94.70 -45.41 -54.16
C TYR A 40 -93.41 -44.74 -54.63
N GLU A 41 -93.37 -44.18 -55.85
CA GLU A 41 -92.21 -43.45 -56.36
C GLU A 41 -91.89 -42.21 -55.49
N LYS A 42 -92.92 -41.44 -55.07
CA LYS A 42 -92.74 -40.31 -54.15
C LYS A 42 -92.17 -40.77 -52.80
N PHE A 43 -92.66 -41.89 -52.27
CA PHE A 43 -92.16 -42.47 -51.01
C PHE A 43 -90.69 -42.89 -51.12
N ILE A 44 -90.31 -43.58 -52.20
CA ILE A 44 -88.93 -44.00 -52.47
C ILE A 44 -88.02 -42.77 -52.55
N ASN A 45 -88.41 -41.74 -53.31
CA ASN A 45 -87.65 -40.50 -53.46
C ASN A 45 -87.48 -39.77 -52.11
N GLN A 46 -88.53 -39.69 -51.29
CA GLN A 46 -88.43 -39.11 -49.95
C GLN A 46 -87.49 -39.90 -49.04
N GLN A 47 -87.53 -41.23 -49.09
CA GLN A 47 -86.64 -42.09 -48.33
C GLN A 47 -85.17 -41.86 -48.71
N GLU A 48 -84.85 -41.73 -50.01
CA GLU A 48 -83.49 -41.42 -50.46
C GLU A 48 -83.00 -40.05 -49.96
N VAL A 49 -83.84 -39.02 -50.04
CA VAL A 49 -83.50 -37.67 -49.55
C VAL A 49 -83.23 -37.69 -48.05
N LEU A 50 -84.05 -38.40 -47.28
CA LEU A 50 -83.85 -38.55 -45.83
C LEU A 50 -82.56 -39.32 -45.50
N LEU A 51 -82.25 -40.38 -46.25
CA LEU A 51 -81.00 -41.13 -46.08
C LEU A 51 -79.76 -40.26 -46.36
N LYS A 52 -79.77 -39.45 -47.43
CA LYS A 52 -78.69 -38.49 -47.73
C LYS A 52 -78.50 -37.49 -46.60
N LYS A 53 -79.58 -36.86 -46.12
CA LYS A 53 -79.54 -35.92 -44.98
C LYS A 53 -79.03 -36.57 -43.69
N ARG A 54 -79.46 -37.80 -43.41
CA ARG A 54 -78.99 -38.55 -42.23
C ARG A 54 -77.48 -38.82 -42.30
N LYS A 55 -76.97 -39.23 -43.46
CA LYS A 55 -75.53 -39.46 -43.67
C LYS A 55 -74.71 -38.17 -43.45
N GLU A 56 -75.18 -37.05 -43.98
CA GLU A 56 -74.53 -35.74 -43.79
C GLU A 56 -74.52 -35.31 -42.31
N ASN A 57 -75.62 -35.50 -41.59
CA ASN A 57 -75.70 -35.18 -40.16
C ASN A 57 -74.71 -36.03 -39.35
N VAL A 58 -74.64 -37.34 -39.59
CA VAL A 58 -73.68 -38.22 -38.91
C VAL A 58 -72.23 -37.79 -39.18
N LEU A 59 -71.90 -37.41 -40.43
CA LEU A 59 -70.57 -36.91 -40.78
C LEU A 59 -70.24 -35.59 -40.07
N LYS A 60 -71.21 -34.68 -39.96
CA LYS A 60 -71.06 -33.42 -39.21
C LYS A 60 -70.84 -33.69 -37.72
N ASP A 61 -71.59 -34.61 -37.12
CA ASP A 61 -71.44 -34.96 -35.70
C ASP A 61 -70.07 -35.58 -35.40
N ILE A 62 -69.57 -36.46 -36.28
CA ILE A 62 -68.21 -37.00 -36.16
C ILE A 62 -67.17 -35.88 -36.22
N LYS A 63 -67.32 -34.92 -37.16
CA LYS A 63 -66.42 -33.77 -37.28
C LYS A 63 -66.47 -32.88 -36.03
N ILE A 64 -67.66 -32.60 -35.51
CA ILE A 64 -67.85 -31.83 -34.27
C ILE A 64 -67.18 -32.53 -33.09
N ASN A 65 -67.33 -33.85 -32.96
CA ASN A 65 -66.71 -34.60 -31.86
C ASN A 65 -65.19 -34.63 -31.93
N ARG A 66 -64.60 -34.70 -33.13
CA ARG A 66 -63.15 -34.55 -33.32
C ARG A 66 -62.68 -33.16 -32.88
N LEU A 67 -63.35 -32.10 -33.35
CA LEU A 67 -63.01 -30.73 -32.97
C LEU A 67 -63.13 -30.49 -31.46
N LYS A 68 -64.15 -31.06 -30.80
CA LYS A 68 -64.28 -30.99 -29.33
C LYS A 68 -63.09 -31.64 -28.63
N LYS A 69 -62.61 -32.79 -29.13
CA LYS A 69 -61.42 -33.46 -28.58
C LYS A 69 -60.17 -32.59 -28.74
N ASP A 70 -59.95 -32.04 -29.93
CA ASP A 70 -58.79 -31.19 -30.23
C ASP A 70 -58.79 -29.93 -29.33
N ILE A 71 -59.97 -29.31 -29.13
CA ILE A 71 -60.12 -28.16 -28.22
C ILE A 71 -59.77 -28.54 -26.79
N ILE A 72 -60.22 -29.69 -26.29
CA ILE A 72 -59.90 -30.14 -24.93
C ILE A 72 -58.38 -30.35 -24.75
N GLU A 73 -57.71 -30.94 -25.73
CA GLU A 73 -56.26 -31.14 -25.71
C GLU A 73 -55.51 -29.80 -25.73
N LEU A 74 -55.94 -28.86 -26.59
CA LEU A 74 -55.43 -27.49 -26.63
C LEU A 74 -55.62 -26.76 -25.29
N CYS A 75 -56.80 -26.85 -24.67
CA CYS A 75 -57.05 -26.24 -23.37
C CYS A 75 -56.10 -26.79 -22.28
N LYS A 76 -55.84 -28.10 -22.27
CA LYS A 76 -54.87 -28.72 -21.35
C LYS A 76 -53.44 -28.23 -21.62
N ALA A 77 -53.05 -28.11 -22.89
CA ALA A 77 -51.74 -27.58 -23.26
C ALA A 77 -51.57 -26.12 -22.82
N ILE A 78 -52.59 -25.28 -23.04
CA ILE A 78 -52.62 -23.88 -22.58
C ILE A 78 -52.51 -23.80 -21.05
N GLN A 79 -53.27 -24.61 -20.31
CA GLN A 79 -53.19 -24.64 -18.85
C GLN A 79 -51.79 -25.03 -18.35
N ASN A 80 -51.15 -26.02 -18.98
CA ASN A 80 -49.80 -26.43 -18.63
C ASN A 80 -48.77 -25.35 -18.97
N ALA A 81 -48.89 -24.69 -20.12
CA ALA A 81 -48.04 -23.55 -20.48
C ALA A 81 -48.19 -22.41 -19.47
N ASN A 82 -49.43 -22.10 -19.07
CA ASN A 82 -49.70 -21.04 -18.10
C ASN A 82 -49.05 -21.34 -16.73
N LYS A 83 -49.15 -22.59 -16.25
CA LYS A 83 -48.44 -23.04 -15.03
C LYS A 83 -46.93 -22.84 -15.13
N LYS A 84 -46.32 -23.13 -16.28
CA LYS A 84 -44.88 -22.91 -16.50
C LYS A 84 -44.54 -21.41 -16.45
N ILE A 85 -45.31 -20.58 -17.14
CA ILE A 85 -45.15 -19.12 -17.16
C ILE A 85 -45.22 -18.57 -15.73
N THR A 86 -46.21 -18.98 -14.94
CA THR A 86 -46.34 -18.55 -13.53
C THR A 86 -45.11 -18.91 -12.71
N LYS A 87 -44.62 -20.15 -12.81
CA LYS A 87 -43.39 -20.56 -12.11
C LYS A 87 -42.18 -19.72 -12.50
N THR A 88 -41.97 -19.50 -13.81
CA THR A 88 -40.88 -18.65 -14.30
C THR A 88 -41.01 -17.21 -13.78
N PHE A 89 -42.23 -16.68 -13.70
CA PHE A 89 -42.47 -15.34 -13.18
C PHE A 89 -42.14 -15.22 -11.68
N ASP A 90 -42.47 -16.24 -10.88
CA ASP A 90 -42.11 -16.27 -9.47
C ASP A 90 -40.60 -16.38 -9.25
N GLU A 91 -39.89 -17.15 -10.08
CA GLU A 91 -38.42 -17.20 -10.08
C GLU A 91 -37.80 -15.84 -10.45
N LEU A 92 -38.36 -15.14 -11.44
CA LEU A 92 -37.92 -13.80 -11.82
C LEU A 92 -38.11 -12.79 -10.69
N LYS A 93 -39.23 -12.86 -9.96
CA LYS A 93 -39.45 -12.02 -8.76
C LYS A 93 -38.37 -12.25 -7.70
N LYS A 94 -38.03 -13.52 -7.42
CA LYS A 94 -36.95 -13.85 -6.47
C LYS A 94 -35.61 -13.30 -6.93
N LYS A 95 -35.26 -13.48 -8.21
CA LYS A 95 -34.03 -12.93 -8.79
C LYS A 95 -33.99 -11.40 -8.72
N LYS A 96 -35.12 -10.71 -8.92
CA LYS A 96 -35.21 -9.25 -8.79
C LYS A 96 -34.87 -8.77 -7.37
N ILE A 97 -35.32 -9.51 -6.34
CA ILE A 97 -35.00 -9.19 -4.94
C ILE A 97 -33.49 -9.36 -4.69
N LEU A 98 -32.93 -10.50 -5.10
CA LEU A 98 -31.49 -10.79 -5.03
C LEU A 98 -30.62 -9.72 -5.71
N ILE A 99 -31.02 -9.26 -6.90
CA ILE A 99 -30.30 -8.19 -7.60
C ILE A 99 -30.30 -6.91 -6.75
N ARG A 100 -31.43 -6.54 -6.14
CA ARG A 100 -31.51 -5.34 -5.29
C ARG A 100 -30.61 -5.47 -4.06
N GLU A 101 -30.61 -6.61 -3.38
CA GLU A 101 -29.75 -6.88 -2.23
C GLU A 101 -28.27 -6.79 -2.61
N ASN A 102 -27.89 -7.38 -3.74
CA ASN A 102 -26.52 -7.32 -4.25
C ASN A 102 -26.10 -5.89 -4.61
N THR A 103 -26.98 -5.10 -5.23
CA THR A 103 -26.70 -3.69 -5.53
C THR A 103 -26.46 -2.89 -4.24
N GLN A 104 -27.30 -3.08 -3.22
CA GLN A 104 -27.12 -2.41 -1.93
C GLN A 104 -25.79 -2.82 -1.26
N CYS A 105 -25.45 -4.11 -1.28
CA CYS A 105 -24.17 -4.60 -0.74
C CYS A 105 -22.96 -3.99 -1.48
N MET A 106 -23.04 -3.84 -2.81
CA MET A 106 -21.98 -3.18 -3.58
C MET A 106 -21.81 -1.70 -3.19
N GLU A 107 -22.92 -0.98 -2.95
CA GLU A 107 -22.87 0.41 -2.47
C GLU A 107 -22.22 0.51 -1.08
N GLU A 108 -22.54 -0.41 -0.18
CA GLU A 108 -21.92 -0.49 1.15
C GLU A 108 -20.40 -0.74 1.06
N ILE A 109 -19.98 -1.73 0.27
CA ILE A 109 -18.56 -2.03 0.02
C ILE A 109 -17.84 -0.81 -0.56
N TYR A 110 -18.44 -0.13 -1.54
CA TYR A 110 -17.86 1.06 -2.15
C TYR A 110 -17.63 2.18 -1.12
N ASN A 111 -18.62 2.43 -0.26
CA ASN A 111 -18.51 3.44 0.79
C ASN A 111 -17.42 3.09 1.82
N ASP A 112 -17.29 1.81 2.19
CA ASP A 112 -16.26 1.36 3.11
C ASP A 112 -14.85 1.50 2.52
N VAL A 113 -14.68 1.22 1.22
CA VAL A 113 -13.42 1.46 0.51
C VAL A 113 -13.05 2.94 0.53
N ILE A 114 -14.00 3.84 0.27
CA ILE A 114 -13.75 5.29 0.34
C ILE A 114 -13.30 5.71 1.75
N LYS A 115 -14.02 5.26 2.79
CA LYS A 115 -13.67 5.58 4.19
C LYS A 115 -12.27 5.08 4.54
N LYS A 116 -11.94 3.85 4.18
CA LYS A 116 -10.62 3.26 4.44
C LYS A 116 -9.50 4.04 3.74
N ASN A 117 -9.72 4.44 2.49
CA ASN A 117 -8.76 5.27 1.75
C ASN A 117 -8.58 6.65 2.39
N ALA A 118 -9.66 7.27 2.87
CA ALA A 118 -9.59 8.55 3.58
C ALA A 118 -8.75 8.44 4.87
N ILE A 119 -9.01 7.41 5.70
CA ILE A 119 -8.25 7.14 6.94
C ILE A 119 -6.76 6.91 6.61
N HIS A 120 -6.47 6.08 5.61
CA HIS A 120 -5.10 5.80 5.19
C HIS A 120 -4.37 7.06 4.71
N ASN A 121 -5.05 7.93 3.94
CA ASN A 121 -4.46 9.19 3.50
C ASN A 121 -4.18 10.14 4.68
N GLU A 122 -5.07 10.20 5.67
CA GLU A 122 -4.89 11.00 6.88
C GLU A 122 -3.72 10.47 7.74
N GLN A 123 -3.61 9.15 7.90
CA GLN A 123 -2.48 8.51 8.57
C GLN A 123 -1.16 8.80 7.85
N ASN A 124 -1.11 8.66 6.52
CA ASN A 124 0.07 8.97 5.72
C ASN A 124 0.50 10.44 5.86
N ASN A 125 -0.45 11.37 5.81
CA ASN A 125 -0.16 12.80 6.01
C ASN A 125 0.39 13.08 7.41
N THR A 126 -0.16 12.41 8.42
CA THR A 126 0.34 12.49 9.80
C THR A 126 1.78 11.99 9.91
N THR A 127 2.06 10.79 9.38
CA THR A 127 3.41 10.20 9.38
C THR A 127 4.41 11.10 8.65
N LEU A 128 4.03 11.65 7.50
CA LEU A 128 4.90 12.54 6.71
C LEU A 128 5.18 13.86 7.43
N THR A 129 4.20 14.38 8.18
CA THR A 129 4.37 15.58 9.01
C THR A 129 5.33 15.33 10.17
N ILE A 130 5.19 14.20 10.87
CA ILE A 130 6.10 13.82 11.97
C ILE A 130 7.51 13.61 11.46
N LEU A 131 7.66 12.92 10.32
CA LEU A 131 8.95 12.65 9.70
C LEU A 131 9.66 13.95 9.28
N ASN A 132 8.92 14.89 8.67
CA ASN A 132 9.46 16.20 8.32
C ASN A 132 9.92 16.98 9.55
N HIS A 133 9.12 16.96 10.63
CA HIS A 133 9.50 17.62 11.88
C HIS A 133 10.76 17.01 12.51
N PHE A 134 10.90 15.69 12.45
CA PHE A 134 12.11 14.99 12.90
C PHE A 134 13.34 15.43 12.09
N PHE A 135 13.25 15.46 10.76
CA PHE A 135 14.36 15.89 9.91
C PHE A 135 14.77 17.36 10.17
N ILE A 136 13.81 18.27 10.33
CA ILE A 136 14.08 19.67 10.66
C ILE A 136 14.80 19.78 12.02
N LYS A 137 14.31 19.07 13.04
CA LYS A 137 14.95 19.06 14.37
C LYS A 137 16.36 18.49 14.31
N LYS A 138 16.57 17.42 13.55
CA LYS A 138 17.88 16.81 13.38
C LYS A 138 18.86 17.76 12.69
N GLU A 139 18.43 18.45 11.63
CA GLU A 139 19.26 19.45 10.96
C GLU A 139 19.67 20.58 11.92
N ASN A 140 18.73 21.07 12.74
CA ASN A 140 19.03 22.07 13.76
C ASN A 140 20.06 21.57 14.79
N HIS A 141 19.88 20.35 15.31
CA HIS A 141 20.82 19.74 16.26
C HIS A 141 22.23 19.59 15.65
N ASN A 142 22.30 19.15 14.39
CA ASN A 142 23.55 19.02 13.65
C ASN A 142 24.27 20.37 13.49
N ASN A 143 23.51 21.44 13.23
CA ASN A 143 24.06 22.80 13.15
C ASN A 143 24.62 23.26 14.50
N ASP A 144 23.92 23.00 15.61
CA ASP A 144 24.38 23.31 16.96
C ASP A 144 25.68 22.57 17.30
N LEU A 145 25.75 21.27 17.01
CA LEU A 145 26.97 20.48 17.20
C LEU A 145 28.15 21.03 16.39
N ARG A 146 27.90 21.44 15.14
CA ARG A 146 28.93 22.05 14.28
C ARG A 146 29.44 23.36 14.85
N LEU A 147 28.56 24.20 15.40
CA LEU A 147 28.93 25.44 16.07
C LEU A 147 29.75 25.18 17.34
N LEU A 148 29.31 24.23 18.17
CA LEU A 148 30.01 23.83 19.40
C LEU A 148 31.42 23.31 19.08
N LEU A 149 31.55 22.47 18.06
CA LEU A 149 32.84 21.94 17.62
C LEU A 149 33.78 23.05 17.17
N LYS A 150 33.26 24.05 16.43
CA LYS A 150 34.02 25.22 15.99
C LYS A 150 34.53 26.05 17.18
N ASP A 151 33.67 26.31 18.17
CA ASP A 151 34.04 27.04 19.38
C ASP A 151 35.15 26.31 20.17
N LYS A 152 35.01 24.99 20.36
CA LYS A 152 36.01 24.17 21.06
C LYS A 152 37.35 24.16 20.32
N LYS A 153 37.35 24.01 18.99
CA LYS A 153 38.57 24.10 18.16
C LYS A 153 39.27 25.45 18.31
N ASN A 154 38.51 26.56 18.34
CA ASN A 154 39.06 27.90 18.56
C ASN A 154 39.68 28.04 19.96
N LYS A 155 39.00 27.57 21.01
CA LYS A 155 39.53 27.58 22.38
C LYS A 155 40.85 26.81 22.49
N ILE A 156 40.92 25.62 21.89
CA ILE A 156 42.16 24.81 21.85
C ILE A 156 43.28 25.59 21.14
N LYS A 157 42.99 26.26 20.03
CA LYS A 157 43.97 27.07 19.30
C LYS A 157 44.53 28.21 20.16
N ILE A 158 43.67 28.89 20.91
CA ILE A 158 44.07 29.97 21.83
C ILE A 158 45.00 29.42 22.91
N VAL A 159 44.61 28.34 23.58
CA VAL A 159 45.43 27.71 24.64
C VAL A 159 46.77 27.25 24.09
N LYS A 160 46.80 26.62 22.90
CA LYS A 160 48.04 26.18 22.25
C LYS A 160 48.99 27.36 21.98
N ASN A 161 48.45 28.52 21.58
CA ASN A 161 49.25 29.72 21.37
C ASN A 161 49.81 30.30 22.68
N GLN A 162 48.98 30.34 23.74
CA GLN A 162 49.41 30.79 25.07
C GLN A 162 50.53 29.92 25.64
N VAL A 163 50.41 28.59 25.53
CA VAL A 163 51.45 27.65 25.96
C VAL A 163 52.75 27.86 25.17
N LYS A 164 52.66 28.06 23.85
CA LYS A 164 53.83 28.38 23.02
C LYS A 164 54.53 29.67 23.46
N GLU A 165 53.76 30.70 23.79
CA GLU A 165 54.31 31.99 24.26
C GLU A 165 54.97 31.86 25.64
N MET A 166 54.31 31.17 26.58
CA MET A 166 54.90 30.86 27.89
C MET A 166 56.20 30.08 27.75
N ASN A 167 56.25 29.06 26.90
CA ASN A 167 57.47 28.29 26.66
C ASN A 167 58.59 29.17 26.09
N LYS A 168 58.30 30.06 25.13
CA LYS A 168 59.30 31.03 24.63
C LYS A 168 59.86 31.91 25.73
N ASN A 169 59.00 32.41 26.62
CA ASN A 169 59.41 33.23 27.76
C ASN A 169 60.27 32.45 28.76
N ILE A 170 59.90 31.21 29.07
CA ILE A 170 60.70 30.33 29.94
C ILE A 170 62.08 30.08 29.33
N THR A 171 62.15 29.78 28.04
CA THR A 171 63.42 29.58 27.32
C THR A 171 64.29 30.83 27.37
N ALA A 172 63.72 32.01 27.12
CA ALA A 172 64.46 33.28 27.22
C ALA A 172 65.01 33.51 28.64
N LYS A 173 64.19 33.31 29.68
CA LYS A 173 64.64 33.45 31.08
C LYS A 173 65.71 32.43 31.47
N ARG A 174 65.61 31.19 30.99
CA ARG A 174 66.65 30.17 31.18
C ARG A 174 67.97 30.62 30.56
N SER A 175 67.93 31.16 29.33
CA SER A 175 69.12 31.70 28.67
C SER A 175 69.73 32.89 29.43
N ASP A 176 68.90 33.81 29.93
CA ASP A 176 69.35 34.95 30.76
C ASP A 176 70.06 34.48 32.04
N ILE A 177 69.47 33.50 32.74
CA ILE A 177 70.06 32.92 33.96
C ILE A 177 71.39 32.26 33.64
N ALA A 178 71.47 31.47 32.57
CA ALA A 178 72.70 30.81 32.15
C ALA A 178 73.80 31.84 31.81
N LEU A 179 73.44 32.96 31.17
CA LEU A 179 74.38 34.05 30.88
C LEU A 179 74.88 34.72 32.16
N LEU A 180 73.98 35.01 33.11
CA LEU A 180 74.33 35.59 34.40
C LEU A 180 75.25 34.67 35.21
N ASP A 181 74.95 33.38 35.26
CA ASP A 181 75.76 32.38 35.97
C ASP A 181 77.18 32.28 35.39
N ARG A 182 77.30 32.28 34.05
CA ARG A 182 78.61 32.34 33.37
C ARG A 182 79.39 33.60 33.72
N ARG A 183 78.75 34.77 33.72
CA ARG A 183 79.39 36.06 34.08
C ARG A 183 79.83 36.08 35.54
N LEU A 184 78.99 35.58 36.45
CA LEU A 184 79.31 35.51 37.87
C LEU A 184 80.50 34.59 38.12
N THR A 185 80.51 33.43 37.48
CA THR A 185 81.64 32.48 37.53
C THR A 185 82.94 33.12 37.02
N ALA A 186 82.89 33.80 35.86
CA ALA A 186 84.04 34.51 35.31
C ALA A 186 84.55 35.61 36.27
N ASN A 187 83.66 36.43 36.82
CA ASN A 187 84.02 37.47 37.78
C ASN A 187 84.64 36.90 39.06
N LEU A 188 84.10 35.79 39.58
CA LEU A 188 84.67 35.09 40.74
C LEU A 188 86.08 34.56 40.44
N HIS A 189 86.32 34.03 39.24
CA HIS A 189 87.66 33.65 38.79
C HIS A 189 88.61 34.86 38.74
N THR A 190 88.17 35.99 38.19
CA THR A 190 88.97 37.23 38.16
C THR A 190 89.33 37.71 39.56
N ILE A 191 88.37 37.75 40.48
CA ILE A 191 88.60 38.15 41.88
C ILE A 191 89.56 37.16 42.56
N LYS A 192 89.37 35.85 42.34
CA LYS A 192 90.27 34.81 42.86
C LYS A 192 91.71 35.04 42.38
N CYS A 193 91.91 35.29 41.09
CA CYS A 193 93.24 35.58 40.52
C CYS A 193 93.84 36.84 41.13
N TYR A 194 93.09 37.94 41.20
CA TYR A 194 93.54 39.20 41.78
C TYR A 194 93.96 39.07 43.26
N ILE A 195 93.16 38.37 44.07
CA ILE A 195 93.53 38.09 45.46
C ILE A 195 94.80 37.23 45.52
N GLY A 196 94.92 36.23 44.63
CA GLY A 196 96.13 35.41 44.49
C GLY A 196 97.38 36.24 44.18
N GLU A 197 97.29 37.18 43.24
CA GLU A 197 98.36 38.11 42.88
C GLU A 197 98.76 39.00 44.07
N LEU A 198 97.78 39.59 44.78
CA LEU A 198 98.04 40.41 45.98
C LEU A 198 98.74 39.62 47.10
N MET A 199 98.45 38.32 47.22
CA MET A 199 99.14 37.43 48.17
C MET A 199 100.58 37.13 47.72
N GLN A 200 100.82 36.94 46.42
CA GLN A 200 102.15 36.65 45.86
C GLN A 200 103.09 37.87 45.88
N MET A 201 102.57 39.07 45.62
CA MET A 201 103.36 40.32 45.64
C MET A 201 103.78 40.79 47.04
N GLY A 202 103.50 40.03 48.11
CA GLY A 202 103.88 40.39 49.48
C GLY A 202 103.15 41.61 50.07
N ALA A 203 102.24 42.24 49.34
CA ALA A 203 101.46 43.40 49.79
C ALA A 203 100.61 43.10 51.05
N ILE A 204 100.18 41.85 51.23
CA ILE A 204 99.41 41.39 52.39
C ILE A 204 100.31 41.05 53.60
N GLN A 205 101.63 40.88 53.42
CA GLN A 205 102.54 40.62 54.53
C GLN A 205 102.75 41.84 55.44
N LYS A 206 102.43 43.07 54.99
CA LYS A 206 102.46 44.31 55.79
C LYS A 206 101.15 44.65 56.52
N LEU A 207 100.14 43.78 56.48
CA LEU A 207 98.83 44.02 57.12
C LEU A 207 98.66 43.17 58.39
N ASN A 208 98.05 43.79 59.42
CA ASN A 208 97.75 43.21 60.73
C ASN A 208 97.15 41.79 60.63
N ILE A 209 97.53 40.85 61.52
CA ILE A 209 97.25 39.40 61.44
C ILE A 209 95.77 39.07 61.14
N ASN A 210 94.84 39.87 61.66
CA ASN A 210 93.40 39.74 61.40
C ASN A 210 93.01 39.88 59.91
N LYS A 211 93.67 40.74 59.13
CA LYS A 211 93.34 40.93 57.70
C LYS A 211 93.80 39.75 56.82
N LYS A 212 94.91 39.10 57.18
CA LYS A 212 95.42 37.91 56.48
C LYS A 212 94.46 36.72 56.61
N ASN A 213 93.81 36.57 57.76
CA ASN A 213 92.76 35.56 57.98
C ASN A 213 91.51 35.84 57.14
N ILE A 214 91.08 37.11 57.04
CA ILE A 214 89.93 37.50 56.21
C ILE A 214 90.16 37.16 54.74
N THR A 215 91.33 37.47 54.17
CA THR A 215 91.63 37.17 52.76
C THR A 215 91.60 35.66 52.46
N ARG A 216 92.13 34.82 53.37
CA ARG A 216 92.11 33.36 53.22
C ARG A 216 90.69 32.79 53.34
N ILE A 217 89.87 33.34 54.24
CA ILE A 217 88.44 33.00 54.36
C ILE A 217 87.71 33.37 53.07
N CYS A 218 87.94 34.57 52.50
CA CYS A 218 87.35 34.98 51.23
C CYS A 218 87.73 34.04 50.08
N LEU A 219 89.01 33.64 49.98
CA LEU A 219 89.47 32.68 48.97
C LEU A 219 88.81 31.31 49.10
N ASN A 220 88.67 30.79 50.32
CA ASN A 220 87.95 29.53 50.57
C ASN A 220 86.47 29.63 50.20
N ILE A 221 85.81 30.75 50.52
CA ILE A 221 84.42 30.99 50.13
C ILE A 221 84.29 31.05 48.60
N ILE A 222 85.15 31.80 47.91
CA ILE A 222 85.14 31.91 46.45
C ILE A 222 85.38 30.54 45.79
N ASN A 223 86.35 29.77 46.29
CA ASN A 223 86.61 28.41 45.78
C ASN A 223 85.40 27.49 45.96
N ASN A 224 84.77 27.51 47.14
CA ASN A 224 83.57 26.71 47.39
C ASN A 224 82.40 27.11 46.47
N VAL A 225 82.26 28.39 46.13
CA VAL A 225 81.21 28.85 45.20
C VAL A 225 81.53 28.41 43.77
N ILE A 226 82.77 28.58 43.30
CA ILE A 226 83.21 28.14 41.97
C ILE A 226 83.06 26.62 41.83
N GLU A 227 83.46 25.83 42.83
CA GLU A 227 83.34 24.38 42.82
C GLU A 227 81.87 23.92 42.82
N LYS A 228 80.99 24.59 43.57
CA LYS A 228 79.54 24.33 43.52
C LYS A 228 78.92 24.67 42.15
N GLN A 229 79.44 25.68 41.45
CA GLN A 229 79.01 26.02 40.09
C GLN A 229 79.60 25.07 39.05
N ALA A 230 80.85 24.62 39.21
CA ALA A 230 81.52 23.67 38.33
C ALA A 230 80.99 22.22 38.48
N GLY A 231 80.57 21.83 39.70
CA GLY A 231 79.91 20.55 39.97
C GLY A 231 78.47 20.47 39.46
N ARG A 232 77.90 21.58 38.97
CA ARG A 232 76.61 21.65 38.27
C ARG A 232 76.76 21.61 36.73
N LYS A 233 77.90 21.14 36.21
CA LYS A 233 78.18 21.05 34.77
C LYS A 233 77.32 20.04 33.99
N GLU A 234 76.28 19.44 34.59
CA GLU A 234 75.48 18.41 33.92
C GLU A 234 73.96 18.67 33.84
N THR A 235 73.49 19.88 34.13
CA THR A 235 72.11 20.26 33.76
C THR A 235 72.01 21.71 33.30
N VAL A 236 72.96 22.16 32.47
CA VAL A 236 72.60 23.14 31.45
C VAL A 236 71.99 22.31 30.33
N TRP A 237 70.66 22.16 30.36
CA TRP A 237 69.91 21.69 29.19
C TRP A 237 70.31 22.60 28.02
N ASP A 238 71.08 22.03 27.10
CA ASP A 238 71.41 22.67 25.84
C ASP A 238 70.10 22.91 25.07
N PRO A 239 69.74 24.17 24.74
CA PRO A 239 68.53 24.47 24.00
C PRO A 239 68.51 23.85 22.59
N HIS A 240 69.63 23.29 22.13
CA HIS A 240 69.76 22.60 20.84
C HIS A 240 70.03 21.09 20.95
N ALA A 241 70.07 20.51 22.16
CA ALA A 241 70.15 19.04 22.33
C ALA A 241 68.78 18.38 22.56
N ASP A 242 67.73 19.18 22.76
CA ASP A 242 66.34 18.71 22.95
C ASP A 242 65.45 18.86 21.72
N ASP A 243 66.04 18.99 20.53
CA ASP A 243 65.27 18.88 19.28
C ASP A 243 64.99 17.41 18.88
N ASP A 244 65.42 16.41 19.66
CA ASP A 244 65.12 15.00 19.34
C ASP A 244 64.69 14.08 20.49
N LYS A 245 64.69 14.50 21.76
CA LYS A 245 64.27 13.60 22.88
C LYS A 245 63.57 14.31 24.04
N ILE A 246 62.50 15.05 23.76
CA ILE A 246 61.39 15.03 24.71
C ILE A 246 60.79 13.62 24.64
N GLN A 247 61.23 12.75 25.54
CA GLN A 247 60.43 11.60 25.95
C GLN A 247 59.12 12.16 26.50
N THR A 248 58.13 12.29 25.60
CA THR A 248 56.74 12.06 25.93
C THR A 248 56.70 10.76 26.71
N ALA A 249 56.51 10.84 28.03
CA ALA A 249 55.95 9.73 28.77
C ALA A 249 54.73 9.26 27.97
N ASP A 250 54.71 7.98 27.64
CA ASP A 250 53.73 7.32 26.79
C ASP A 250 52.30 7.77 27.13
N ASN A 251 51.81 8.71 26.33
CA ASN A 251 50.44 8.78 25.86
C ASN A 251 50.52 9.13 24.38
N THR A 252 51.25 8.28 23.65
CA THR A 252 51.13 8.07 22.21
C THR A 252 49.76 7.48 21.91
N VAL A 253 48.71 8.29 22.04
CA VAL A 253 47.66 8.25 21.03
C VAL A 253 48.16 9.18 19.94
N ALA A 254 48.87 8.61 18.98
CA ALA A 254 49.01 9.21 17.68
C ALA A 254 47.60 9.34 17.09
N THR A 255 46.88 10.42 17.40
CA THR A 255 45.84 10.89 16.48
C THR A 255 46.60 11.50 15.31
N GLU A 256 46.90 10.66 14.33
CA GLU A 256 47.21 11.11 12.99
C GLU A 256 46.18 12.18 12.61
N ASN A 257 46.64 13.39 12.26
CA ASN A 257 45.84 14.31 11.46
C ASN A 257 45.75 13.76 10.02
N LYS A 258 45.24 12.55 9.89
CA LYS A 258 44.83 11.91 8.65
C LYS A 258 43.44 11.33 8.89
N GLU A 259 42.50 12.24 9.01
CA GLU A 259 41.28 12.23 8.26
C GLU A 259 40.60 13.54 8.64
N GLU A 260 40.30 14.36 7.62
CA GLU A 260 39.07 15.13 7.71
C GLU A 260 37.97 14.09 7.93
N GLU A 261 37.68 13.75 9.19
CA GLU A 261 36.42 13.12 9.56
C GLU A 261 35.36 14.09 9.07
N LYS A 262 34.92 13.87 7.84
CA LYS A 262 33.55 14.10 7.45
C LYS A 262 32.75 13.37 8.52
N LEU A 263 32.33 14.08 9.55
CA LEU A 263 31.12 13.78 10.28
C LEU A 263 30.01 13.74 9.23
N GLU A 264 29.89 12.62 8.53
CA GLU A 264 28.69 12.26 7.83
C GLU A 264 27.66 12.06 8.93
N LEU A 265 26.94 13.15 9.23
CA LEU A 265 25.78 13.18 10.12
C LEU A 265 24.60 12.44 9.48
N ARG A 266 24.85 11.22 9.00
CA ARG A 266 23.82 10.23 8.70
C ARG A 266 23.21 9.78 10.02
N LEU A 267 22.00 9.22 9.96
CA LEU A 267 21.36 8.58 11.11
C LEU A 267 22.35 7.66 11.79
N ASN A 268 22.64 7.91 13.07
CA ASN A 268 23.36 6.91 13.83
C ASN A 268 22.47 5.66 13.91
N THR A 269 23.06 4.49 14.12
CA THR A 269 22.34 3.20 14.06
C THR A 269 21.13 3.16 15.02
N GLN A 270 21.17 3.90 16.13
CA GLN A 270 20.08 4.02 17.10
C GLN A 270 18.92 4.87 16.56
N GLU A 271 19.21 6.00 15.90
CA GLU A 271 18.19 6.86 15.27
C GLU A 271 17.50 6.15 14.09
N PHE A 272 18.19 5.23 13.40
CA PHE A 272 17.59 4.42 12.35
C PHE A 272 16.64 3.36 12.90
N ILE A 273 17.03 2.70 14.00
CA ILE A 273 16.18 1.73 14.71
C ILE A 273 14.93 2.40 15.29
N GLU A 274 15.07 3.61 15.86
CA GLU A 274 13.92 4.36 16.37
C GLU A 274 12.99 4.83 15.25
N LEU A 275 13.53 5.19 14.08
CA LEU A 275 12.73 5.53 12.91
C LEU A 275 11.97 4.31 12.34
N GLU A 276 12.64 3.15 12.26
CA GLU A 276 12.05 1.91 11.76
C GLU A 276 10.93 1.41 12.68
N ASN A 277 11.13 1.50 14.01
CA ASN A 277 10.09 1.17 15.00
C ASN A 277 8.92 2.16 15.03
N PHE A 278 9.11 3.40 14.57
CA PHE A 278 8.04 4.40 14.50
C PHE A 278 7.17 4.26 13.24
N LEU A 279 7.70 3.66 12.17
CA LEU A 279 7.01 3.47 10.88
C LEU A 279 6.26 2.12 10.77
N LEU A 280 6.47 1.20 11.73
CA LEU A 280 5.78 -0.09 11.88
C LEU A 280 4.57 0.03 12.84
#